data_AF-A0A9P6M5T1-F1
#
_entry.id   AF-A0A9P6M5T1-F1
#
_cell.length_a   1.000
_cell.length_b   1.000
_cell.length_c   1.000
_cell.angle_alpha   90.00
_cell.angle_beta   90.00
_cell.angle_gamma   90.00
#
_symmetry.space_group_name_H-M   'P 1'
#
loop_
_entity.id
_entity.type
_entity.pdbx_description
1 polymer ?
#
loop_
_entity_poly.entity_id
_entity_poly.type
_entity_poly.pdbx_seq_one_letter_code
_entity_poly.pdbx_strand_id
1 'polypeptide(L)'
;MHAYKLVSPRGQLEKVESKLSASAAAMAKRAESAHSNGLETLPIFYGAVLAALHAGISRDFVSYYSGMFLVTRAMYNVIYILNTDRITAFARSTVWGAGIYSCLRLFLAAASTKRY
;
A
#
# COMPACT_ATOMS: atom_id res chain seq x y z
N MET A 1 -13.46 -37.71 -7.45
CA MET A 1 -13.45 -36.94 -6.18
C MET A 1 -12.43 -35.80 -6.34
N HIS A 2 -12.87 -34.57 -6.65
CA HIS A 2 -11.96 -33.43 -6.81
C HIS A 2 -11.52 -32.95 -5.42
N ALA A 3 -10.32 -33.33 -5.02
CA ALA A 3 -9.70 -32.82 -3.79
C ALA A 3 -9.64 -31.28 -3.86
N TYR A 4 -10.37 -30.63 -2.96
CA TYR A 4 -10.34 -29.18 -2.80
C TYR A 4 -8.91 -28.78 -2.40
N LYS A 5 -8.14 -28.22 -3.33
CA LYS A 5 -6.75 -27.75 -3.10
C LYS A 5 -6.78 -26.57 -2.12
N LEU A 6 -6.68 -26.86 -0.82
CA LEU A 6 -6.56 -25.87 0.28
C LEU A 6 -5.15 -25.25 0.37
N VAL A 7 -4.20 -25.70 -0.44
CA VAL A 7 -2.78 -25.30 -0.39
C VAL A 7 -2.58 -23.81 -0.69
N SER A 8 -3.45 -23.22 -1.50
CA SER A 8 -3.43 -21.79 -1.84
C SER A 8 -4.85 -21.22 -1.83
N PRO A 9 -5.39 -20.84 -0.66
CA PRO A 9 -6.73 -20.26 -0.54
C PRO A 9 -6.84 -18.94 -1.32
N ARG A 10 -5.72 -18.19 -1.42
CA ARG A 10 -5.63 -16.88 -2.08
C ARG A 10 -5.19 -16.95 -3.55
N GLY A 11 -4.73 -18.10 -4.05
CA GLY A 11 -4.42 -18.33 -5.47
C GLY A 11 -5.66 -18.46 -6.35
N GLN A 12 -6.64 -17.58 -6.18
CA GLN A 12 -7.82 -17.54 -7.03
C GLN A 12 -7.47 -17.13 -8.46
N LEU A 13 -6.45 -16.29 -8.62
CA LEU A 13 -5.98 -15.86 -9.92
C LEU A 13 -5.52 -17.04 -10.78
N GLU A 14 -4.71 -17.94 -10.21
CA GLU A 14 -4.22 -19.15 -10.88
C GLU A 14 -5.37 -20.05 -11.40
N LYS A 15 -6.51 -20.04 -10.70
CA LYS A 15 -7.69 -20.85 -11.05
C LYS A 15 -8.48 -20.27 -12.23
N VAL A 16 -8.40 -18.95 -12.44
CA VAL A 16 -9.16 -18.24 -13.48
C VAL A 16 -8.29 -17.73 -14.62
N GLU A 17 -6.97 -17.76 -14.47
CA GLU A 17 -6.00 -17.25 -15.46
C GLU A 17 -6.20 -17.89 -16.85
N SER A 18 -6.45 -19.19 -16.92
CA SER A 18 -6.70 -19.90 -18.19
C SER A 18 -7.99 -19.47 -18.90
N LYS A 19 -8.88 -18.74 -18.21
CA LYS A 19 -10.14 -18.20 -18.74
C LYS A 19 -10.04 -16.71 -19.09
N LEU A 20 -8.92 -16.06 -18.77
CA LEU A 20 -8.71 -14.62 -19.00
C LEU A 20 -7.92 -14.40 -20.30
N SER A 21 -8.12 -13.25 -20.94
CA SER A 21 -7.19 -12.79 -21.95
C SER A 21 -5.82 -12.50 -21.32
N ALA A 22 -4.74 -12.57 -22.12
CA ALA A 22 -3.38 -12.31 -21.63
C ALA A 22 -3.24 -10.93 -20.95
N SER A 23 -3.92 -9.91 -21.48
CA SER A 23 -3.91 -8.55 -20.91
C SER A 23 -4.66 -8.48 -19.58
N ALA A 24 -5.82 -9.15 -19.46
CA ALA A 24 -6.59 -9.22 -18.22
C ALA A 24 -5.84 -10.00 -17.13
N ALA A 25 -5.23 -11.14 -17.48
CA ALA A 25 -4.41 -11.92 -16.56
C ALA A 25 -3.21 -11.10 -16.03
N ALA A 26 -2.50 -10.39 -16.91
CA ALA A 26 -1.38 -9.53 -16.51
C ALA A 26 -1.82 -8.37 -15.60
N MET A 27 -2.96 -7.75 -15.89
CA MET A 27 -3.54 -6.69 -15.04
C MET A 27 -3.91 -7.22 -13.65
N ALA A 28 -4.49 -8.41 -13.57
CA ALA A 28 -4.89 -9.01 -12.32
C ALA A 28 -3.67 -9.45 -11.47
N LYS A 29 -2.59 -9.96 -12.09
CA LYS A 29 -1.29 -10.18 -11.41
C LYS A 29 -0.72 -8.89 -10.81
N ARG A 30 -0.82 -7.78 -11.56
CA ARG A 30 -0.39 -6.47 -11.08
C ARG A 30 -1.24 -5.98 -9.91
N ALA A 31 -2.56 -6.18 -9.95
CA ALA A 31 -3.45 -5.84 -8.85
C ALA A 31 -3.14 -6.64 -7.57
N GLU A 32 -2.90 -7.94 -7.69
CA GLU A 32 -2.50 -8.81 -6.57
C GLU A 32 -1.15 -8.35 -5.97
N SER A 33 -0.18 -8.02 -6.82
CA SER A 33 1.11 -7.48 -6.38
C SER A 33 0.96 -6.14 -5.64
N ALA A 34 0.11 -5.25 -6.14
CA ALA A 34 -0.17 -3.96 -5.52
C ALA A 34 -0.87 -4.12 -4.15
N HIS A 35 -1.78 -5.10 -4.04
CA HIS A 35 -2.45 -5.45 -2.79
C HIS A 35 -1.46 -5.95 -1.73
N SER A 36 -0.61 -6.93 -2.08
CA SER A 36 0.41 -7.46 -1.17
C SER A 36 1.36 -6.36 -0.68
N ASN A 37 1.82 -5.47 -1.57
CA ASN A 37 2.62 -4.32 -1.17
C ASN A 37 1.87 -3.37 -0.21
N GLY A 38 0.56 -3.19 -0.42
CA GLY A 38 -0.29 -2.46 0.50
C GLY A 38 -0.30 -3.08 1.89
N LEU A 39 -0.48 -4.39 1.98
CA LEU A 39 -0.47 -5.14 3.25
C LEU A 39 0.86 -5.02 4.00
N GLU A 40 1.99 -5.02 3.29
CA GLU A 40 3.32 -4.83 3.88
C GLU A 40 3.53 -3.41 4.45
N THR A 41 2.93 -2.41 3.79
CA THR A 41 3.10 -1.00 4.17
C THR A 41 2.11 -0.57 5.27
N LEU A 42 0.94 -1.20 5.35
CA LEU A 42 -0.13 -0.84 6.30
C LEU A 42 0.31 -0.85 7.78
N PRO A 43 1.04 -1.85 8.29
CA PRO A 43 1.52 -1.85 9.68
C PRO A 43 2.39 -0.63 10.02
N ILE A 44 3.22 -0.18 9.07
CA ILE A 44 4.05 1.02 9.24
C ILE A 44 3.17 2.26 9.40
N PHE A 45 2.14 2.38 8.56
CA PHE A 45 1.18 3.48 8.63
C PHE A 45 0.40 3.48 9.95
N TYR A 46 -0.14 2.32 10.35
CA TYR A 46 -0.86 2.18 11.61
C TYR A 46 0.03 2.54 12.81
N GLY A 47 1.26 2.03 12.85
CA GLY A 47 2.22 2.36 13.89
C GLY A 47 2.52 3.86 13.94
N ALA A 48 2.69 4.51 12.79
CA ALA A 48 3.00 5.94 12.73
C ALA A 48 1.86 6.82 13.26
N VAL A 49 0.61 6.52 12.85
CA VAL A 49 -0.57 7.24 13.31
C VAL A 49 -0.79 7.02 14.80
N LEU A 50 -0.73 5.78 15.28
CA LEU A 50 -0.91 5.45 16.69
C LEU A 50 0.19 6.10 17.56
N ALA A 51 1.45 6.08 17.12
CA ALA A 51 2.54 6.73 17.83
C ALA A 51 2.33 8.25 17.93
N ALA A 52 1.96 8.92 16.83
CA ALA A 52 1.71 10.36 16.83
C ALA A 52 0.51 10.75 17.71
N LEU A 53 -0.61 10.01 17.61
CA LEU A 53 -1.78 10.22 18.47
C LEU A 53 -1.44 9.97 19.94
N HIS A 54 -0.71 8.89 20.22
CA HIS A 54 -0.29 8.55 21.57
C HIS A 54 0.63 9.63 22.14
N ALA A 55 1.54 10.20 21.35
CA ALA A 55 2.43 11.29 21.76
C ALA A 55 1.71 12.65 21.95
N GLY A 56 0.43 12.77 21.59
CA GLY A 56 -0.33 14.02 21.73
C GLY A 56 -0.09 15.03 20.61
N ILE A 57 0.39 14.59 19.44
CA ILE A 57 0.50 15.43 18.25
C ILE A 57 -0.89 15.91 17.83
N SER A 58 -0.99 17.17 17.39
CA SER A 58 -2.25 17.78 16.96
C SER A 58 -2.97 16.91 15.92
N ARG A 59 -4.29 16.80 16.06
CA ARG A 59 -5.13 15.97 15.15
C ARG A 59 -5.07 16.46 13.71
N ASP A 60 -4.90 17.76 13.47
CA ASP A 60 -4.77 18.32 12.12
C ASP A 60 -3.50 17.85 11.43
N PHE A 61 -2.37 17.86 12.13
CA PHE A 61 -1.11 17.34 11.62
C PHE A 61 -1.20 15.84 11.31
N VAL A 62 -1.79 15.06 12.23
CA VAL A 62 -1.98 13.62 12.01
C VAL A 62 -2.88 13.38 10.80
N SER A 63 -4.02 14.07 10.72
CA SER A 63 -4.98 13.92 9.63
C SER A 63 -4.40 14.31 8.27
N TYR A 64 -3.58 15.37 8.22
CA TYR A 64 -2.91 15.79 6.99
C TYR A 64 -1.98 14.71 6.44
N TYR A 65 -1.06 14.20 7.27
CA TYR A 65 -0.11 13.17 6.83
C TYR A 65 -0.78 11.81 6.62
N SER A 66 -1.84 11.48 7.37
CA SER A 66 -2.68 10.31 7.10
C SER A 66 -3.41 10.42 5.77
N GLY A 67 -3.98 11.59 5.45
CA GLY A 67 -4.61 11.87 4.17
C GLY A 67 -3.62 11.75 3.01
N MET A 68 -2.42 12.33 3.17
CA MET A 68 -1.33 12.20 2.20
C MET A 68 -0.96 10.73 1.95
N PHE A 69 -0.84 9.91 3.01
CA PHE A 69 -0.61 8.47 2.86
C PHE A 69 -1.71 7.81 2.01
N LEU A 70 -2.99 8.03 2.36
CA LEU A 70 -4.11 7.42 1.64
C LEU A 70 -4.16 7.83 0.17
N VAL A 71 -3.93 9.10 -0.14
CA VAL A 71 -3.86 9.61 -1.52
C VAL A 71 -2.71 8.95 -2.28
N THR A 72 -1.52 8.85 -1.68
CA THR A 72 -0.39 8.14 -2.33
C THR A 72 -0.70 6.67 -2.56
N ARG A 73 -1.44 5.99 -1.68
CA ARG A 73 -1.86 4.60 -1.87
C ARG A 73 -2.86 4.43 -3.00
N ALA A 74 -3.84 5.32 -3.12
CA ALA A 74 -4.77 5.32 -4.24
C ALA A 74 -4.04 5.51 -5.57
N MET A 75 -3.16 6.52 -5.64
CA MET A 75 -2.34 6.77 -6.83
C MET A 75 -1.42 5.59 -7.16
N TYR A 76 -0.74 5.01 -6.16
CA TYR A 76 0.12 3.85 -6.36
C TYR A 76 -0.64 2.68 -6.97
N ASN A 77 -1.83 2.36 -6.45
CA ASN A 77 -2.65 1.27 -6.97
C ASN A 77 -3.10 1.51 -8.42
N VAL A 78 -3.57 2.72 -8.74
CA VAL A 78 -3.96 3.09 -10.12
C VAL A 78 -2.75 2.98 -11.06
N ILE A 79 -1.62 3.57 -10.68
CA ILE A 79 -0.37 3.51 -11.45
C ILE A 79 0.09 2.07 -11.65
N TYR A 80 -0.02 1.21 -10.64
CA TYR A 80 0.45 -0.17 -10.71
C TYR A 80 -0.43 -1.03 -11.61
N ILE A 81 -1.75 -0.93 -11.49
CA ILE A 81 -2.71 -1.80 -12.19
C ILE A 81 -2.73 -1.49 -13.69
N LEU A 82 -2.77 -0.21 -14.05
CA LEU A 82 -2.86 0.25 -15.44
C LEU A 82 -1.53 0.14 -16.20
N ASN A 83 -0.46 -0.34 -15.55
CA ASN A 83 0.88 -0.14 -16.05
C ASN A 83 1.39 -1.17 -17.07
N THR A 84 2.13 -0.68 -18.07
CA THR A 84 2.86 -1.50 -19.05
C THR A 84 4.29 -1.01 -19.37
N ASP A 85 4.69 0.20 -18.94
CA ASP A 85 5.93 0.85 -19.40
C ASP A 85 6.96 1.22 -18.31
N ARG A 86 8.22 1.42 -18.71
CA ARG A 86 9.37 1.74 -17.82
C ARG A 86 9.27 3.10 -17.12
N ILE A 87 8.76 4.14 -17.79
CA ILE A 87 8.65 5.51 -17.23
C ILE A 87 7.77 5.49 -15.98
N THR A 88 6.71 4.71 -16.05
CA THR A 88 5.72 4.58 -15.00
C THR A 88 6.21 3.72 -13.82
N ALA A 89 7.27 2.92 -14.01
CA ALA A 89 7.95 2.23 -12.91
C ALA A 89 8.67 3.21 -11.98
N PHE A 90 9.22 4.31 -12.53
CA PHE A 90 9.80 5.39 -11.73
C PHE A 90 8.74 6.13 -10.94
N ALA A 91 7.61 6.48 -11.58
CA ALA A 91 6.48 7.13 -10.92
C ALA A 91 5.95 6.32 -9.72
N ARG A 92 5.89 5.00 -9.86
CA ARG A 92 5.52 4.08 -8.78
C ARG A 92 6.44 4.21 -7.55
N SER A 93 7.76 4.25 -7.76
CA SER A 93 8.72 4.39 -6.67
C SER A 93 8.63 5.76 -5.99
N THR A 94 8.43 6.83 -6.76
CA THR A 94 8.24 8.19 -6.22
C THR A 94 6.99 8.28 -5.35
N VAL A 95 5.85 7.78 -5.84
CA VAL A 95 4.58 7.81 -5.09
C VAL A 95 4.67 6.95 -3.83
N TRP A 96 5.31 5.78 -3.91
CA TRP A 96 5.55 4.95 -2.74
C TRP A 96 6.44 5.66 -1.71
N GLY A 97 7.53 6.28 -2.15
CA GLY A 97 8.42 7.06 -1.30
C GLY A 97 7.72 8.22 -0.60
N ALA A 98 6.82 8.93 -1.30
CA ALA A 98 6.00 9.98 -0.71
C ALA A 98 5.06 9.44 0.40
N GLY A 99 4.48 8.24 0.19
CA GLY A 99 3.70 7.54 1.23
C GLY A 99 4.56 7.20 2.45
N ILE A 100 5.73 6.62 2.26
CA ILE A 100 6.66 6.31 3.37
C ILE A 100 7.12 7.58 4.08
N TYR A 101 7.40 8.65 3.34
CA TYR A 101 7.74 9.95 3.92
C TYR A 101 6.65 10.46 4.86
N SER A 102 5.37 10.31 4.51
CA SER A 102 4.27 10.72 5.39
C SER A 102 4.28 9.95 6.72
N CYS A 103 4.54 8.64 6.70
CA CYS A 103 4.70 7.83 7.92
C CYS A 103 5.92 8.27 8.74
N LEU A 104 7.06 8.53 8.08
CA LEU A 104 8.27 9.00 8.75
C LEU A 104 8.03 10.35 9.45
N ARG A 105 7.29 11.27 8.82
CA ARG A 105 6.95 12.56 9.43
C ARG A 105 6.10 12.40 10.70
N LEU A 106 5.15 11.47 10.70
CA LEU A 106 4.36 11.14 11.90
C LEU A 106 5.23 10.56 13.02
N PHE A 107 6.12 9.61 12.70
CA PHE A 107 7.06 9.06 13.70
C PHE A 107 8.02 10.09 14.27
N LEU A 108 8.60 10.93 13.41
CA LEU A 108 9.52 11.99 13.86
C LEU A 108 8.80 13.02 14.73
N ALA A 109 7.56 13.39 14.38
CA ALA A 109 6.74 14.26 15.22
C ALA A 109 6.52 13.61 16.59
N ALA A 110 6.09 12.35 16.63
CA ALA A 110 5.91 11.60 17.87
C ALA A 110 7.19 11.59 18.74
N ALA A 111 8.34 11.30 18.13
CA ALA A 111 9.63 11.23 18.81
C ALA A 111 10.15 12.59 19.32
N SER A 112 9.76 13.69 18.67
CA SER A 112 10.18 15.05 19.07
C SER A 112 9.44 15.57 20.30
N THR A 113 8.38 14.90 20.74
CA THR A 113 7.57 15.34 21.88
C THR A 113 8.29 15.05 23.19
N LYS A 114 8.66 16.10 23.94
CA LYS A 114 9.14 15.97 25.32
C LYS A 114 7.95 15.74 26.23
N ARG A 115 7.72 14.48 26.62
CA ARG A 115 6.82 14.16 27.72
C ARG A 115 7.58 14.35 29.04
N TYR A 116 7.12 15.29 29.86
CA TYR A 116 7.50 15.42 31.27
C TYR A 116 6.54 14.60 32.12
#